data_AF-A0A842Y8B7-F1
#
_entry.id   AF-A0A842Y8B7-F1
#
_cell.length_a   1.000
_cell.length_b   1.000
_cell.length_c   1.000
_cell.angle_alpha   90.00
_cell.angle_beta   90.00
_cell.angle_gamma   90.00
#
_symmetry.space_group_name_H-M   'P 1'
#
loop_
_entity.id
_entity.type
_entity.pdbx_description
1 polymer ?
#
loop_
_entity_poly.entity_id
_entity_poly.type
_entity_poly.pdbx_seq_one_letter_code
_entity_poly.pdbx_strand_id
1 'polypeptide(L)'
;FFISIKYTTVAIAVLLLYTAPIYVALLSPLILKEPITRHGLAALILAIAGVIMVVQPQTISRDTGQVTGLAAGLVSGLAYACMILVSRKLRNHYTGTVQASWALFITMVIFIPYSIVPMVVLLDNLLLLIPFGFIPTIALILYLSGLRHIKAQNASIMGLLEPVSAAVFAYIILSEPFSIPTLTGGGLILLGAFLVSREKPVEYIHE
;
A
#
# COMPACT_ATOMS: atom_id res chain seq x y z
N PHE A 1 -6.33 4.90 4.42
CA PHE A 1 -5.60 5.66 3.38
C PHE A 1 -6.14 7.07 3.18
N PHE A 2 -7.29 7.32 2.53
CA PHE A 2 -7.75 8.71 2.30
C PHE A 2 -8.00 9.51 3.58
N ILE A 3 -8.52 8.88 4.65
CA ILE A 3 -8.63 9.50 5.98
C ILE A 3 -7.23 9.88 6.51
N SER A 4 -6.20 9.07 6.23
CA SER A 4 -4.83 9.38 6.61
C SER A 4 -4.36 10.65 5.91
N ILE A 5 -4.48 10.71 4.57
CA ILE A 5 -4.13 11.90 3.77
C ILE A 5 -4.83 13.16 4.30
N LYS A 6 -6.13 13.06 4.64
CA LYS A 6 -6.92 14.19 5.14
C LYS A 6 -6.36 14.81 6.43
N TYR A 7 -5.78 14.00 7.31
CA TYR A 7 -5.35 14.42 8.66
C TYR A 7 -3.82 14.41 8.85
N THR A 8 -3.06 13.90 7.88
CA THR A 8 -1.60 13.90 7.88
C THR A 8 -1.09 14.49 6.56
N THR A 9 -0.39 13.69 5.75
CA THR A 9 0.21 14.07 4.47
C THR A 9 0.19 12.86 3.53
N VAL A 10 0.30 13.10 2.23
CA VAL A 10 0.39 12.03 1.23
C VAL A 10 1.62 11.16 1.51
N ALA A 11 2.76 11.77 1.84
CA ALA A 11 3.98 11.04 2.16
C ALA A 11 3.78 10.08 3.35
N ILE A 12 3.21 10.55 4.46
CA ILE A 12 2.97 9.71 5.66
C ILE A 12 1.97 8.60 5.34
N ALA A 13 0.86 8.92 4.66
CA ALA A 13 -0.16 7.93 4.32
C ALA A 13 0.40 6.78 3.47
N VAL A 14 1.26 7.09 2.49
CA VAL A 14 1.91 6.09 1.63
C VAL A 14 2.92 5.27 2.41
N LEU A 15 3.76 5.88 3.24
CA LEU A 15 4.71 5.13 4.07
C LEU A 15 3.98 4.17 5.04
N LEU A 16 2.88 4.61 5.64
CA LEU A 16 2.04 3.77 6.49
C LEU A 16 1.34 2.66 5.70
N LEU A 17 0.95 2.89 4.44
CA LEU A 17 0.44 1.83 3.56
C LEU A 17 1.53 0.78 3.28
N TYR A 18 2.77 1.21 3.08
CA TYR A 18 3.94 0.36 2.86
C TYR A 18 4.43 -0.39 4.11
N THR A 19 3.71 -0.28 5.23
CA THR A 19 3.86 -1.20 6.36
C THR A 19 3.20 -2.56 6.12
N ALA A 20 2.45 -2.74 5.03
CA ALA A 20 1.85 -4.02 4.66
C ALA A 20 2.79 -5.24 4.77
N PRO A 21 4.08 -5.19 4.39
CA PRO A 21 5.01 -6.32 4.59
C PRO A 21 5.17 -6.75 6.06
N ILE A 22 5.05 -5.84 7.04
CA ILE A 22 5.03 -6.16 8.47
C ILE A 22 3.86 -7.10 8.77
N TYR A 23 2.67 -6.70 8.37
CA TYR A 23 1.45 -7.47 8.61
C TYR A 23 1.45 -8.78 7.82
N VAL A 24 1.98 -8.79 6.60
CA VAL A 24 2.16 -10.03 5.82
C VAL A 24 3.10 -10.99 6.53
N ALA A 25 4.26 -10.52 7.02
CA ALA A 25 5.20 -11.36 7.76
C ALA A 25 4.57 -11.93 9.04
N LEU A 26 3.79 -11.13 9.78
CA LEU A 26 3.11 -11.56 11.00
C LEU A 26 1.93 -12.51 10.77
N LEU A 27 1.13 -12.28 9.72
CA LEU A 27 -0.09 -13.05 9.45
C LEU A 27 0.13 -14.24 8.51
N SER A 28 1.25 -14.30 7.78
CA SER A 28 1.58 -15.41 6.89
C SER A 28 1.60 -16.79 7.58
N PRO A 29 2.12 -16.96 8.81
CA PRO A 29 2.10 -18.27 9.46
C PRO A 29 0.69 -18.72 9.85
N LEU A 30 -0.20 -17.77 10.12
CA LEU A 30 -1.58 -18.07 10.50
C LEU A 30 -2.47 -18.40 9.28
N ILE A 31 -2.34 -17.61 8.21
CA ILE A 31 -3.24 -17.68 7.05
C ILE A 31 -2.73 -18.63 5.96
N LEU A 32 -1.42 -18.59 5.69
CA LEU A 32 -0.75 -19.37 4.65
C LEU A 32 -0.03 -20.60 5.22
N LYS A 33 0.15 -20.68 6.54
CA LYS A 33 0.97 -21.72 7.21
C LYS A 33 2.44 -21.72 6.75
N GLU A 34 2.92 -20.56 6.29
CA GLU A 34 4.32 -20.35 5.90
C GLU A 34 5.15 -19.91 7.12
N PRO A 35 6.33 -20.50 7.39
CA PRO A 35 7.17 -20.08 8.51
C PRO A 35 7.76 -18.69 8.29
N ILE A 36 7.97 -17.94 9.39
CA ILE A 36 8.64 -16.65 9.34
C ILE A 36 10.10 -16.86 8.96
N THR A 37 10.50 -16.24 7.87
CA THR A 37 11.86 -16.28 7.33
C THR A 37 12.77 -15.24 8.00
N ARG A 38 14.08 -15.42 7.87
CA ARG A 38 15.06 -14.48 8.46
C ARG A 38 14.98 -13.08 7.85
N HIS A 39 14.72 -12.93 6.54
CA HIS A 39 14.56 -11.60 5.96
C HIS A 39 13.18 -11.03 6.29
N GLY A 40 12.15 -11.87 6.46
CA GLY A 40 10.85 -11.45 7.00
C GLY A 40 10.98 -10.82 8.39
N LEU A 41 11.77 -11.43 9.28
CA LEU A 41 12.05 -10.88 10.61
C LEU A 41 12.88 -9.58 10.55
N ALA A 42 13.91 -9.53 9.71
CA ALA A 42 14.71 -8.31 9.52
C ALA A 42 13.87 -7.15 8.99
N ALA A 43 13.00 -7.42 8.01
CA ALA A 43 12.09 -6.44 7.46
C ALA A 43 11.06 -5.95 8.46
N LEU A 44 10.55 -6.85 9.31
CA LEU A 44 9.66 -6.50 10.41
C LEU A 44 10.33 -5.47 11.34
N ILE A 45 11.57 -5.73 11.76
CA ILE A 45 12.32 -4.83 12.64
C ILE A 45 12.55 -3.46 11.98
N LEU A 46 13.02 -3.46 10.72
CA LEU A 46 13.29 -2.22 9.98
C LEU A 46 12.03 -1.39 9.79
N ALA A 47 10.92 -2.02 9.41
CA ALA A 47 9.68 -1.31 9.16
C ALA A 47 9.02 -0.82 10.45
N ILE A 48 9.11 -1.56 11.58
CA ILE A 48 8.70 -1.05 12.90
C ILE A 48 9.53 0.18 13.29
N ALA A 49 10.85 0.12 13.16
CA ALA A 49 11.72 1.26 13.44
C ALA A 49 11.37 2.46 12.56
N GLY A 50 11.15 2.23 11.26
CA GLY A 50 10.75 3.27 10.33
C GLY A 50 9.39 3.91 10.67
N VAL A 51 8.39 3.11 11.06
CA VAL A 51 7.10 3.62 11.52
C VAL A 51 7.26 4.50 12.76
N ILE A 52 8.05 4.07 13.75
CA ILE A 52 8.29 4.88 14.96
C ILE A 52 8.92 6.23 14.59
N MET A 53 9.85 6.26 13.64
CA MET A 53 10.47 7.49 13.15
C MET A 53 9.51 8.39 12.38
N VAL A 54 8.61 7.82 11.56
CA VAL A 54 7.60 8.59 10.79
C VAL A 54 6.51 9.15 11.70
N VAL A 55 6.03 8.34 12.65
CA VAL A 55 4.94 8.70 13.58
C VAL A 55 5.38 9.79 14.56
N GLN A 56 6.68 9.83 14.90
CA GLN A 56 7.27 10.74 15.88
C GLN A 56 6.38 10.94 17.13
N PRO A 57 6.20 9.91 17.98
CA PRO A 57 5.25 9.94 19.09
C PRO A 57 5.41 11.13 20.04
N GLN A 58 6.65 11.63 20.16
CA GLN A 58 7.05 12.73 21.05
C GLN A 58 6.56 14.11 20.57
N THR A 59 6.27 14.27 19.28
CA THR A 59 5.79 15.51 18.66
C THR A 59 4.32 15.44 18.26
N ILE A 60 3.64 14.33 18.57
CA ILE A 60 2.19 14.25 18.42
C ILE A 60 1.60 15.29 19.36
N SER A 61 1.20 16.42 18.78
CA SER A 61 0.37 17.39 19.47
C SER A 61 -0.91 16.68 19.90
N ARG A 62 -1.55 17.07 21.00
CA ARG A 62 -2.85 16.51 21.44
C ARG A 62 -4.01 16.81 20.46
N ASP A 63 -3.70 17.04 19.18
CA ASP A 63 -4.69 17.12 18.13
C ASP A 63 -5.19 15.70 17.79
N THR A 64 -6.45 15.48 18.12
CA THR A 64 -7.18 14.24 17.84
C THR A 64 -7.20 13.89 16.33
N GLY A 65 -7.06 14.89 15.45
CA GLY A 65 -7.01 14.70 14.00
C GLY A 65 -5.79 13.87 13.58
N GLN A 66 -4.58 14.28 14.01
CA GLN A 66 -3.33 13.63 13.63
C GLN A 66 -3.28 12.16 14.05
N VAL A 67 -3.73 11.86 15.28
CA VAL A 67 -3.82 10.46 15.78
C VAL A 67 -4.75 9.62 14.93
N THR A 68 -5.90 10.16 14.56
CA THR A 68 -6.87 9.49 13.68
C THR A 68 -6.28 9.22 12.30
N GLY A 69 -5.54 10.18 11.75
CA GLY A 69 -4.87 10.04 10.47
C GLY A 69 -3.80 8.95 10.47
N LEU A 70 -2.97 8.89 11.52
CA LEU A 70 -1.95 7.85 11.69
C LEU A 70 -2.56 6.46 11.86
N ALA A 71 -3.60 6.33 12.71
CA ALA A 71 -4.33 5.09 12.89
C ALA A 71 -4.97 4.61 11.57
N ALA A 72 -5.63 5.52 10.83
CA ALA A 72 -6.23 5.20 9.54
C ALA A 72 -5.18 4.81 8.47
N GLY A 73 -3.94 5.29 8.59
CA GLY A 73 -2.82 4.89 7.75
C GLY A 73 -2.38 3.45 8.02
N LEU A 74 -2.17 3.11 9.29
CA LEU A 74 -1.82 1.74 9.72
C LEU A 74 -2.92 0.73 9.37
N VAL A 75 -4.19 1.09 9.59
CA VAL A 75 -5.33 0.24 9.19
C VAL A 75 -5.36 0.02 7.68
N SER A 76 -4.98 1.01 6.85
CA SER A 76 -4.84 0.75 5.42
C SER A 76 -3.67 -0.16 5.06
N GLY A 77 -2.53 -0.07 5.77
CA GLY A 77 -1.44 -1.03 5.61
C GLY A 77 -1.89 -2.46 5.93
N LEU A 78 -2.70 -2.64 6.98
CA LEU A 78 -3.29 -3.92 7.34
C LEU A 78 -4.28 -4.42 6.28
N ALA A 79 -5.17 -3.56 5.80
CA ALA A 79 -6.11 -3.92 4.72
C ALA A 79 -5.37 -4.33 3.44
N TYR A 80 -4.27 -3.63 3.11
CA TYR A 80 -3.44 -3.97 1.97
C TYR A 80 -2.72 -5.31 2.17
N ALA A 81 -2.22 -5.60 3.37
CA ALA A 81 -1.66 -6.91 3.70
C ALA A 81 -2.69 -8.03 3.58
N CYS A 82 -3.93 -7.82 4.04
CA CYS A 82 -5.02 -8.79 3.86
C CYS A 82 -5.28 -9.05 2.37
N MET A 83 -5.32 -7.99 1.54
CA MET A 83 -5.45 -8.13 0.08
C MET A 83 -4.32 -9.00 -0.50
N ILE A 84 -3.07 -8.76 -0.11
CA ILE A 84 -1.90 -9.55 -0.54
C ILE A 84 -2.05 -11.02 -0.12
N LEU A 85 -2.41 -11.28 1.14
CA LEU A 85 -2.53 -12.64 1.68
C LEU A 85 -3.66 -13.43 1.01
N VAL A 86 -4.82 -12.81 0.81
CA VAL A 86 -5.96 -13.42 0.09
C VAL A 86 -5.56 -13.72 -1.36
N SER A 87 -4.92 -12.77 -2.04
CA SER A 87 -4.46 -12.95 -3.42
C SER A 87 -3.43 -14.07 -3.55
N ARG A 88 -2.51 -14.22 -2.58
CA ARG A 88 -1.55 -15.35 -2.53
C ARG A 88 -2.27 -16.68 -2.29
N LYS A 89 -3.20 -16.75 -1.34
CA LYS A 89 -3.97 -17.97 -1.04
C LYS A 89 -4.80 -18.45 -2.24
N LEU A 90 -5.34 -17.53 -3.03
CA LEU A 90 -6.19 -17.82 -4.20
C LEU A 90 -5.39 -18.02 -5.51
N ARG A 91 -4.08 -17.78 -5.51
CA ARG A 91 -3.23 -17.81 -6.71
C ARG A 91 -3.31 -19.13 -7.48
N ASN A 92 -3.42 -20.26 -6.79
CA ASN A 92 -3.44 -21.58 -7.41
C ASN A 92 -4.82 -21.95 -7.99
N HIS A 93 -5.88 -21.23 -7.60
CA HIS A 93 -7.25 -21.52 -8.02
C HIS A 93 -7.79 -20.52 -9.06
N TYR A 94 -7.29 -19.27 -9.03
CA TYR A 94 -7.82 -18.19 -9.86
C TYR A 94 -6.69 -17.38 -10.49
N THR A 95 -6.85 -17.06 -11.78
CA THR A 95 -5.91 -16.18 -12.49
C THR A 95 -5.95 -14.76 -11.91
N GLY A 96 -4.84 -14.03 -12.03
CA GLY A 96 -4.75 -12.66 -11.52
C GLY A 96 -5.81 -11.71 -12.13
N THR A 97 -6.21 -11.94 -13.37
CA THR A 97 -7.29 -11.18 -14.03
C THR A 97 -8.64 -11.41 -13.35
N VAL A 98 -8.98 -12.67 -13.05
CA VAL A 98 -10.24 -13.00 -12.34
C VAL A 98 -10.26 -12.38 -10.95
N GLN A 99 -9.13 -12.42 -10.23
CA GLN A 99 -9.00 -11.78 -8.91
C GLN A 99 -9.21 -10.26 -9.01
N ALA A 100 -8.59 -9.60 -9.99
CA ALA A 100 -8.75 -8.16 -10.20
C ALA A 100 -10.19 -7.78 -10.58
N SER A 101 -10.83 -8.55 -11.46
CA SER A 101 -12.24 -8.31 -11.84
C SER A 101 -13.18 -8.38 -10.64
N TRP A 102 -13.03 -9.40 -9.79
CA TRP A 102 -13.82 -9.52 -8.57
C TRP A 102 -13.51 -8.41 -7.57
N ALA A 103 -12.24 -8.02 -7.40
CA ALA A 103 -11.88 -6.92 -6.53
C ALA A 103 -12.53 -5.59 -6.97
N LEU A 104 -12.53 -5.30 -8.27
CA LEU A 104 -13.19 -4.12 -8.84
C LEU A 104 -14.71 -4.18 -8.67
N PHE A 105 -15.32 -5.34 -8.91
CA PHE A 105 -16.76 -5.53 -8.74
C PHE A 105 -17.21 -5.34 -7.28
N ILE A 106 -16.50 -5.96 -6.33
CA ILE A 106 -16.79 -5.81 -4.91
C ILE A 106 -16.59 -4.36 -4.46
N THR A 107 -15.53 -3.70 -4.94
CA THR A 107 -15.28 -2.27 -4.67
C THR A 107 -16.45 -1.43 -5.19
N MET A 108 -16.89 -1.66 -6.43
CA MET A 108 -18.05 -0.97 -6.99
C MET A 108 -19.28 -1.14 -6.08
N VAL A 109 -19.64 -2.37 -5.70
CA VAL A 109 -20.83 -2.64 -4.87
C VAL A 109 -20.76 -1.94 -3.51
N ILE A 110 -19.60 -1.97 -2.85
CA ILE A 110 -19.40 -1.34 -1.53
C ILE A 110 -19.50 0.18 -1.63
N PHE A 111 -19.05 0.78 -2.74
CA PHE A 111 -19.01 2.24 -2.90
C PHE A 111 -20.26 2.84 -3.56
N ILE A 112 -21.18 2.05 -4.12
CA ILE A 112 -22.49 2.52 -4.63
C ILE A 112 -23.25 3.42 -3.64
N PRO A 113 -23.43 3.08 -2.35
CA PRO A 113 -24.18 3.95 -1.44
C PRO A 113 -23.49 5.31 -1.22
N TYR A 114 -22.17 5.39 -1.41
CA TYR A 114 -21.38 6.61 -1.29
C TYR A 114 -21.31 7.41 -2.60
N SER A 115 -21.78 6.87 -3.73
CA SER A 115 -21.78 7.56 -5.03
C SER A 115 -23.02 8.44 -5.25
N ILE A 116 -24.00 8.35 -4.34
CA ILE A 116 -25.23 9.15 -4.41
C ILE A 116 -24.90 10.58 -3.97
N VAL A 117 -24.62 11.44 -4.94
CA VAL A 117 -24.34 12.87 -4.75
C VAL A 117 -25.28 13.72 -5.62
N PRO A 118 -25.54 14.99 -5.26
CA PRO A 118 -26.34 15.88 -6.09
C PRO A 118 -25.75 16.02 -7.50
N MET A 119 -26.62 16.03 -8.52
CA MET A 119 -26.20 16.08 -9.93
C MET A 119 -25.29 17.27 -10.25
N VAL A 120 -25.52 18.41 -9.60
CA VAL A 120 -24.69 19.62 -9.74
C VAL A 120 -23.24 19.34 -9.32
N VAL A 121 -23.05 18.69 -8.16
CA VAL A 121 -21.72 18.31 -7.65
C VAL A 121 -21.04 17.31 -8.60
N LEU A 122 -21.80 16.39 -9.18
CA LEU A 122 -21.26 15.44 -10.15
C LEU A 122 -20.76 16.15 -11.42
N LEU A 123 -21.55 17.05 -11.98
CA LEU A 123 -21.20 17.79 -13.21
C LEU A 123 -19.98 18.70 -12.99
N ASP A 124 -19.93 19.39 -11.85
CA ASP A 124 -18.82 20.29 -11.50
C ASP A 124 -17.48 19.54 -11.37
N ASN A 125 -17.53 18.28 -10.93
CA ASN A 125 -16.33 17.45 -10.72
C ASN A 125 -16.06 16.47 -11.86
N LEU A 126 -16.91 16.44 -12.90
CA LEU A 126 -16.86 15.40 -13.94
C LEU A 126 -15.51 15.41 -14.69
N LEU A 127 -14.98 16.59 -14.97
CA LEU A 127 -13.69 16.77 -15.65
C LEU A 127 -12.51 16.19 -14.84
N LEU A 128 -12.66 16.14 -13.52
CA LEU A 128 -11.67 15.63 -12.57
C LEU A 128 -11.86 14.12 -12.34
N LEU A 129 -13.12 13.65 -12.37
CA LEU A 129 -13.49 12.25 -12.14
C LEU A 129 -13.07 11.33 -13.30
N ILE A 130 -13.21 11.79 -14.55
CA ILE A 130 -12.83 11.03 -15.75
C ILE A 130 -11.36 10.56 -15.70
N PRO A 131 -10.36 11.44 -15.54
CA PRO A 131 -8.97 11.01 -15.46
C PRO A 131 -8.70 10.16 -14.21
N PHE A 132 -9.37 10.44 -13.08
CA PHE A 132 -9.23 9.63 -11.87
C PHE A 132 -9.69 8.18 -12.03
N GLY A 133 -10.68 7.91 -12.89
CA GLY A 133 -11.10 6.55 -13.22
C GLY A 133 -10.24 5.91 -14.32
N PHE A 134 -9.96 6.65 -15.39
CA PHE A 134 -9.29 6.11 -16.57
C PHE A 134 -7.79 5.86 -16.37
N ILE A 135 -7.06 6.82 -15.77
CA ILE A 135 -5.60 6.75 -15.67
C ILE A 135 -5.16 5.55 -14.82
N PRO A 136 -5.72 5.30 -13.62
CA PRO A 136 -5.33 4.13 -12.82
C PRO A 136 -5.69 2.81 -13.51
N THR A 137 -6.81 2.77 -14.24
CA THR A 137 -7.23 1.56 -14.98
C THR A 137 -6.24 1.23 -16.09
N ILE A 138 -5.83 2.22 -16.89
CA ILE A 138 -4.81 2.04 -17.93
C ILE A 138 -3.46 1.65 -17.30
N ALA A 139 -3.07 2.32 -16.21
CA ALA A 139 -1.84 2.01 -15.49
C ALA A 139 -1.83 0.55 -14.97
N LEU A 140 -2.95 0.07 -14.43
CA LEU A 140 -3.10 -1.31 -13.97
C LEU A 140 -2.97 -2.32 -15.12
N ILE A 141 -3.58 -2.05 -16.28
CA ILE A 141 -3.47 -2.92 -17.47
C ILE A 141 -2.02 -2.97 -17.96
N LEU A 142 -1.36 -1.82 -18.07
CA LEU A 142 0.05 -1.72 -18.44
C LEU A 142 0.95 -2.46 -17.44
N TYR A 143 0.70 -2.30 -16.15
CA TYR A 143 1.43 -2.97 -15.08
C TYR A 143 1.29 -4.50 -15.19
N LEU A 144 0.06 -5.01 -15.29
CA LEU A 144 -0.20 -6.45 -15.44
C LEU A 144 0.36 -7.03 -16.74
N SER A 145 0.38 -6.26 -17.83
CA SER A 145 0.99 -6.66 -19.10
C SER A 145 2.52 -6.70 -19.01
N GLY A 146 3.12 -5.66 -18.42
CA GLY A 146 4.56 -5.55 -18.21
C GLY A 146 5.12 -6.62 -17.28
N LEU A 147 4.37 -6.98 -16.23
CA LEU A 147 4.74 -8.05 -15.29
C LEU A 147 5.02 -9.39 -15.96
N ARG A 148 4.40 -9.68 -17.11
CA ARG A 148 4.61 -10.93 -17.86
C ARG A 148 5.99 -11.01 -18.51
N HIS A 149 6.67 -9.87 -18.70
CA HIS A 149 7.91 -9.75 -19.45
C HIS A 149 9.13 -9.53 -18.55
N ILE A 150 8.95 -9.40 -17.23
CA ILE A 150 10.02 -9.09 -16.29
C ILE A 150 10.09 -10.15 -15.18
N LYS A 151 11.29 -10.34 -14.64
CA LYS A 151 11.48 -11.18 -13.45
C LYS A 151 10.78 -10.55 -12.25
N ALA A 152 10.25 -11.37 -11.35
CA ALA A 152 9.58 -10.93 -10.11
C ALA A 152 10.44 -9.93 -9.29
N GLN A 153 11.75 -10.15 -9.26
CA GLN A 153 12.68 -9.25 -8.57
C GLN A 153 12.73 -7.84 -9.18
N ASN A 154 12.63 -7.70 -10.50
CA ASN A 154 12.57 -6.40 -11.17
C ASN A 154 11.20 -5.74 -10.94
N ALA A 155 10.13 -6.52 -10.99
CA ALA A 155 8.78 -6.05 -10.69
C ALA A 155 8.67 -5.43 -9.30
N SER A 156 9.30 -6.06 -8.31
CA SER A 156 9.30 -5.54 -6.95
C SER A 156 10.14 -4.29 -6.76
N ILE A 157 11.29 -4.19 -7.45
CA ILE A 157 12.08 -2.95 -7.45
C ILE A 157 11.26 -1.81 -8.08
N MET A 158 10.54 -2.09 -9.17
CA MET A 158 9.61 -1.12 -9.75
C MET A 158 8.47 -0.75 -8.79
N GLY A 159 7.97 -1.71 -8.01
CA GLY A 159 6.94 -1.45 -6.98
C GLY A 159 7.43 -0.55 -5.83
N LEU A 160 8.74 -0.46 -5.59
CA LEU A 160 9.32 0.50 -4.64
C LEU A 160 9.47 1.91 -5.22
N LEU A 161 9.34 2.09 -6.55
CA LEU A 161 9.31 3.42 -7.15
C LEU A 161 8.00 4.16 -6.84
N GLU A 162 6.91 3.43 -6.63
CA GLU A 162 5.61 4.02 -6.26
C GLU A 162 5.70 4.91 -5.01
N PRO A 163 6.19 4.45 -3.84
CA PRO A 163 6.23 5.27 -2.64
C PRO A 163 7.26 6.39 -2.72
N VAL A 164 8.37 6.16 -3.44
CA VAL A 164 9.39 7.20 -3.67
C VAL A 164 8.82 8.31 -4.57
N SER A 165 8.15 7.94 -5.67
CA SER A 165 7.51 8.91 -6.56
C SER A 165 6.36 9.65 -5.89
N ALA A 166 5.55 8.97 -5.09
CA ALA A 166 4.49 9.60 -4.29
C ALA A 166 5.05 10.66 -3.34
N ALA A 167 6.14 10.35 -2.62
CA ALA A 167 6.82 11.32 -1.76
C ALA A 167 7.35 12.52 -2.56
N VAL A 168 8.04 12.28 -3.69
CA VAL A 168 8.59 13.35 -4.55
C VAL A 168 7.48 14.24 -5.11
N PHE A 169 6.40 13.66 -5.62
CA PHE A 169 5.26 14.44 -6.14
C PHE A 169 4.53 15.18 -5.03
N ALA A 170 4.43 14.62 -3.83
CA ALA A 170 3.86 15.33 -2.70
C ALA A 170 4.65 16.60 -2.34
N TYR A 171 5.98 16.55 -2.44
CA TYR A 171 6.80 17.74 -2.24
C TYR A 171 6.68 18.74 -3.39
N ILE A 172 6.79 18.29 -4.64
CA ILE A 172 6.82 19.19 -5.81
C ILE A 172 5.45 19.82 -6.08
N ILE A 173 4.38 19.03 -6.01
CA ILE A 173 3.02 19.43 -6.42
C ILE A 173 2.22 19.97 -5.23
N LEU A 174 2.27 19.28 -4.09
CA LEU A 174 1.48 19.63 -2.90
C LEU A 174 2.26 20.53 -1.92
N SER A 175 3.54 20.82 -2.18
CA SER A 175 4.42 21.60 -1.30
C SER A 175 4.48 21.04 0.13
N GLU A 176 4.32 19.72 0.29
CA GLU A 176 4.37 19.08 1.61
C GLU A 176 5.80 19.13 2.19
N PRO A 177 5.98 19.54 3.46
CA PRO A 177 7.31 19.61 4.05
C PRO A 177 7.89 18.21 4.28
N PHE A 178 9.12 17.98 3.80
CA PHE A 178 9.88 16.79 4.18
C PHE A 178 10.52 16.98 5.55
N SER A 179 10.08 16.21 6.53
CA SER A 179 10.81 16.09 7.79
C SER A 179 11.90 15.01 7.65
N ILE A 180 13.09 15.28 8.23
CA ILE A 180 14.20 14.31 8.30
C ILE A 180 13.74 12.94 8.87
N PRO A 181 12.86 12.89 9.89
CA PRO A 181 12.32 11.64 10.41
C PRO A 181 11.43 10.89 9.42
N THR A 182 10.65 11.61 8.61
CA THR A 182 9.85 10.99 7.52
C THR A 182 10.75 10.37 6.46
N LEU A 183 11.84 11.05 6.08
CA LEU A 183 12.77 10.56 5.07
C LEU A 183 13.53 9.32 5.54
N THR A 184 14.10 9.40 6.75
CA THR A 184 14.88 8.30 7.35
C THR A 184 13.99 7.10 7.70
N GLY A 185 12.83 7.34 8.31
CA GLY A 185 11.87 6.29 8.61
C GLY A 185 11.25 5.66 7.36
N GLY A 186 10.94 6.46 6.34
CA GLY A 186 10.50 5.97 5.05
C GLY A 186 11.56 5.10 4.37
N GLY A 187 12.82 5.52 4.41
CA GLY A 187 13.95 4.71 3.94
C GLY A 187 14.02 3.34 4.61
N LEU A 188 13.85 3.26 5.93
CA LEU A 188 13.83 1.99 6.67
C LEU A 188 12.65 1.08 6.26
N ILE A 189 11.45 1.65 6.09
CA ILE A 189 10.27 0.90 5.62
C ILE A 189 10.53 0.31 4.23
N LEU A 190 11.07 1.11 3.30
CA LEU A 190 11.38 0.68 1.95
C LEU A 190 12.50 -0.37 1.91
N LEU A 191 13.52 -0.24 2.76
CA LEU A 191 14.57 -1.25 2.91
C LEU A 191 13.99 -2.57 3.44
N GLY A 192 13.09 -2.53 4.42
CA GLY A 192 12.39 -3.72 4.90
C GLY A 192 11.59 -4.40 3.79
N ALA A 193 10.78 -3.62 3.05
CA ALA A 193 10.01 -4.12 1.92
C ALA A 193 10.90 -4.74 0.83
N PHE A 194 12.04 -4.12 0.53
CA PHE A 194 13.03 -4.65 -0.40
C PHE A 194 13.62 -5.99 0.04
N LEU A 195 13.95 -6.14 1.33
CA LEU A 195 14.51 -7.39 1.87
C LEU A 195 13.52 -8.55 1.76
N VAL A 196 12.26 -8.36 2.14
CA VAL A 196 11.22 -9.40 1.99
C VAL A 196 11.05 -9.77 0.52
N SER A 197 11.07 -8.77 -0.36
CA SER A 197 10.89 -9.01 -1.78
C SER A 197 12.01 -9.84 -2.42
N ARG A 198 13.19 -9.94 -1.81
CA ARG A 198 14.28 -10.76 -2.33
C ARG A 198 14.22 -12.21 -1.88
N GLU A 199 13.31 -12.56 -0.97
CA GLU A 199 13.14 -13.94 -0.60
C GLU A 199 12.53 -14.75 -1.75
N LYS A 200 13.13 -15.92 -1.98
CA LYS A 200 12.57 -16.88 -2.92
C LYS A 200 11.21 -17.33 -2.39
N PRO A 201 10.20 -17.50 -3.26
CA PRO A 201 8.95 -18.12 -2.84
C PRO A 201 9.27 -19.48 -2.23
N VAL A 202 8.69 -19.77 -1.06
CA VAL A 202 8.79 -21.09 -0.44
C VAL A 202 8.20 -22.09 -1.45
N GLU A 203 9.03 -23.01 -1.95
CA GLU A 203 8.57 -24.10 -2.82
C GLU A 203 7.61 -24.97 -2.01
N TYR A 204 6.36 -25.03 -2.44
CA TYR A 204 5.38 -25.94 -1.87
C TYR A 204 5.78 -27.36 -2.31
N ILE A 205 6.25 -28.17 -1.36
CA ILE A 205 6.30 -29.62 -1.55
C ILE A 205 4.83 -30.07 -1.58
N HIS A 206 4.34 -30.40 -2.77
CA HIS A 206 3.08 -31.10 -2.93
C HIS A 206 3.27 -32.51 -2.33
N GLU A 207 2.75 -32.73 -1.12
CA GLU A 207 2.39 -34.08 -0.64
C GLU A 207 1.00 -34.45 -1.12
#